data_AF-A0A7S0NGK5-F1
#
_entry.id   AF-A0A7S0NGK5-F1
#
_cell.length_a   1.000
_cell.length_b   1.000
_cell.length_c   1.000
_cell.angle_alpha   90.00
_cell.angle_beta   90.00
_cell.angle_gamma   90.00
#
_symmetry.space_group_name_H-M   'P 1'
#
loop_
_entity.id
_entity.type
_entity.pdbx_description
1 polymer ?
#
loop_
_entity_poly.entity_id
_entity_poly.type
_entity_poly.pdbx_seq_one_letter_code
_entity_poly.pdbx_strand_id
1 'polypeptide(L)'
;VIGGGVAGVTAARCLAEAGVDVVLHEREPQLGGRLGTVKVAGRTVGAGCSYIKAKDPAFVAQLERWERAGLVAEGRTAHPHTVTAPGEWAPLPTSEGERWFVGRPDMGSPASLSAEEQEHIEVRRGDVFDVNYEAGRWLVATQQPEEEE
;
A
#
# COMPACT_ATOMS: atom_id res chain seq x y z
N VAL A 1 -7.60 12.28 5.10
CA VAL A 1 -6.87 11.02 5.39
C VAL A 1 -5.39 11.33 5.55
N ILE A 2 -4.70 10.77 6.54
CA ILE A 2 -3.26 10.98 6.75
C ILE A 2 -2.54 9.64 6.59
N GLY A 3 -1.60 9.58 5.64
CA GLY A 3 -0.87 8.38 5.22
C GLY A 3 -1.41 7.78 3.92
N GLY A 4 -0.55 7.65 2.92
CA GLY A 4 -0.80 7.07 1.59
C GLY A 4 -0.44 5.59 1.46
N GLY A 5 -0.34 4.87 2.57
CA GLY A 5 -0.27 3.41 2.56
C GLY A 5 -1.60 2.76 2.17
N VAL A 6 -1.60 1.43 2.00
CA VAL A 6 -2.80 0.66 1.58
C VAL A 6 -4.03 0.95 2.43
N ALA A 7 -3.89 1.10 3.75
CA ALA A 7 -5.02 1.40 4.63
C ALA A 7 -5.62 2.79 4.36
N GLY A 8 -4.78 3.82 4.20
CA GLY A 8 -5.23 5.17 3.94
C GLY A 8 -5.86 5.31 2.55
N VAL A 9 -5.26 4.70 1.53
CA VAL A 9 -5.81 4.68 0.18
C VAL A 9 -7.14 3.93 0.14
N THR A 10 -7.27 2.78 0.82
CA THR A 10 -8.55 2.08 0.93
C THR A 10 -9.60 2.93 1.64
N ALA A 11 -9.26 3.62 2.73
CA ALA A 11 -10.19 4.52 3.40
C ALA A 11 -10.63 5.69 2.51
N ALA A 12 -9.69 6.29 1.78
CA ALA A 12 -9.98 7.38 0.84
C ALA A 12 -10.92 6.92 -0.28
N ARG A 13 -10.68 5.73 -0.86
CA ARG A 13 -11.57 5.10 -1.85
C ARG A 13 -12.97 4.90 -1.32
N CYS A 14 -13.12 4.27 -0.15
CA CYS A 14 -14.45 4.03 0.42
C CYS A 14 -15.22 5.34 0.69
N LEU A 15 -14.54 6.42 1.07
CA LEU A 15 -15.15 7.73 1.25
C LEU A 15 -15.53 8.38 -0.09
N ALA A 16 -14.64 8.32 -1.09
CA ALA A 16 -14.90 8.84 -2.43
C ALA A 16 -16.07 8.11 -3.12
N GLU A 17 -16.13 6.77 -3.01
CA GLU A 17 -17.25 5.95 -3.49
C GLU A 17 -18.58 6.31 -2.80
N ALA A 18 -18.53 6.85 -1.59
CA ALA A 18 -19.70 7.38 -0.88
C ALA A 18 -20.04 8.84 -1.24
N GLY A 19 -19.33 9.45 -2.21
CA GLY A 19 -19.54 10.82 -2.68
C GLY A 19 -18.90 11.89 -1.81
N VAL A 20 -17.89 11.54 -1.01
CA VAL A 20 -17.14 12.49 -0.16
C VAL A 20 -15.81 12.83 -0.82
N ASP A 21 -15.55 14.11 -1.06
CA ASP A 21 -14.23 14.56 -1.52
C ASP A 21 -13.18 14.38 -0.41
N VAL A 22 -12.05 13.78 -0.75
CA VAL A 22 -11.01 13.40 0.21
C VAL A 22 -9.71 14.13 -0.08
N VAL A 23 -9.15 14.76 0.94
CA VAL A 23 -7.73 15.15 0.95
C VAL A 23 -6.93 14.05 1.63
N LEU A 24 -6.00 13.43 0.91
CA LEU A 24 -5.05 12.44 1.40
C LEU A 24 -3.67 13.08 1.54
N HIS A 25 -3.14 13.13 2.76
CA HIS A 25 -1.78 13.58 3.03
C HIS A 25 -0.80 12.42 3.00
N GLU A 26 0.31 12.56 2.27
CA GLU A 26 1.43 11.62 2.27
C GLU A 26 2.74 12.39 2.36
N ARG A 27 3.65 11.92 3.22
CA ARG A 27 4.96 12.55 3.41
C ARG A 27 5.91 12.19 2.28
N GLU A 28 5.89 10.94 1.85
CA GLU A 28 6.80 10.41 0.84
C GLU A 28 6.39 10.86 -0.59
N PRO A 29 7.32 10.86 -1.57
CA PRO A 29 7.02 11.27 -2.93
C PRO A 29 5.99 10.39 -3.66
N GLN A 30 5.73 9.19 -3.15
CA GLN A 30 4.88 8.18 -3.77
C GLN A 30 4.00 7.52 -2.72
N LEU A 31 2.78 7.13 -3.12
CA LEU A 31 1.90 6.29 -2.30
C LEU A 31 2.46 4.87 -2.15
N GLY A 32 1.98 4.16 -1.15
CA GLY A 32 2.32 2.75 -0.89
C GLY A 32 2.82 2.49 0.52
N GLY A 33 3.50 3.44 1.15
CA GLY A 33 4.11 3.25 2.47
C GLY A 33 4.93 1.96 2.51
N ARG A 34 4.58 1.02 3.41
CA ARG A 34 5.27 -0.29 3.54
C ARG A 34 5.07 -1.24 2.35
N LEU A 35 4.11 -0.97 1.47
CA LEU A 35 3.99 -1.65 0.18
C LEU A 35 4.89 -1.02 -0.90
N GLY A 36 5.30 0.23 -0.72
CA GLY A 36 6.08 0.97 -1.71
C GLY A 36 7.49 0.44 -1.91
N THR A 37 8.27 1.19 -2.67
CA THR A 37 9.66 0.87 -2.96
C THR A 37 10.59 1.99 -2.49
N VAL A 38 11.84 1.64 -2.21
CA VAL A 38 12.91 2.58 -1.87
C VAL A 38 14.12 2.33 -2.76
N LYS A 39 14.95 3.36 -2.96
CA LYS A 39 16.23 3.24 -3.67
C LYS A 39 17.36 3.02 -2.67
N VAL A 40 18.07 1.90 -2.80
CA VAL A 40 19.25 1.58 -1.98
C VAL A 40 20.40 1.26 -2.92
N ALA A 41 21.50 2.03 -2.82
CA ALA A 41 22.68 1.88 -3.69
C ALA A 41 22.35 1.78 -5.20
N GLY A 42 21.43 2.64 -5.67
CA GLY A 42 21.00 2.67 -7.07
C GLY A 42 20.03 1.57 -7.50
N ARG A 43 19.57 0.71 -6.57
CA ARG A 43 18.61 -0.36 -6.85
C ARG A 43 17.26 -0.06 -6.19
N THR A 44 16.18 -0.34 -6.90
CA THR A 44 14.82 -0.31 -6.34
C THR A 44 14.57 -1.60 -5.56
N VAL A 45 14.18 -1.48 -4.29
CA VAL A 45 13.83 -2.61 -3.42
C VAL A 45 12.49 -2.36 -2.75
N GLY A 46 11.74 -3.42 -2.46
CA GLY A 46 10.49 -3.31 -1.70
C GLY A 46 10.78 -2.78 -0.29
N ALA A 47 9.99 -1.81 0.17
CA ALA A 47 10.19 -1.14 1.46
C ALA A 47 9.88 -2.04 2.67
N GLY A 48 9.09 -3.10 2.49
CA GLY A 48 8.86 -4.08 3.54
C GLY A 48 8.01 -5.28 3.12
N CYS A 49 6.82 -5.03 2.57
CA CYS A 49 5.93 -6.13 2.19
C CYS A 49 6.45 -6.83 0.94
N SER A 50 6.68 -8.14 1.02
CA SER A 50 7.21 -8.95 -0.10
C SER A 50 6.12 -9.73 -0.85
N TYR A 51 4.99 -10.01 -0.19
CA TYR A 51 3.85 -10.73 -0.76
C TYR A 51 2.61 -10.51 0.11
N ILE A 52 1.43 -10.74 -0.47
CA ILE A 52 0.14 -10.64 0.20
C ILE A 52 -0.51 -12.03 0.26
N LYS A 53 -1.03 -12.38 1.43
CA LYS A 53 -1.92 -13.53 1.63
C LYS A 53 -3.24 -13.02 2.21
N ALA A 54 -4.33 -13.68 1.84
CA ALA A 54 -5.64 -13.38 2.39
C ALA A 54 -6.31 -14.67 2.91
N LYS A 55 -7.01 -14.53 4.03
CA LYS A 55 -7.91 -15.55 4.58
C LYS A 55 -9.34 -15.03 4.70
N ASP A 56 -9.48 -13.73 4.95
CA ASP A 56 -10.76 -13.06 5.01
C ASP A 56 -11.44 -13.00 3.62
N PRO A 57 -12.71 -13.42 3.49
CA PRO A 57 -13.41 -13.45 2.20
C PRO A 57 -13.50 -12.08 1.51
N ALA A 58 -13.66 -10.98 2.26
CA ALA A 58 -13.75 -9.65 1.67
C ALA A 58 -12.39 -9.22 1.11
N PHE A 59 -11.30 -9.56 1.80
CA PHE A 59 -9.96 -9.27 1.29
C PHE A 59 -9.55 -10.18 0.12
N VAL A 60 -10.01 -11.43 0.09
CA VAL A 60 -9.87 -12.31 -1.10
C VAL A 60 -10.54 -11.68 -2.32
N ALA A 61 -11.79 -11.24 -2.19
CA ALA A 61 -12.50 -10.58 -3.29
C ALA A 61 -11.79 -9.28 -3.74
N GLN A 62 -11.15 -8.55 -2.82
CA GLN A 62 -10.34 -7.38 -3.17
C GLN A 62 -9.09 -7.76 -3.96
N LEU A 63 -8.38 -8.82 -3.60
CA LEU A 63 -7.23 -9.31 -4.36
C LEU A 63 -7.63 -9.72 -5.78
N GLU A 64 -8.78 -10.38 -5.96
CA GLU A 64 -9.29 -10.74 -7.29
C GLU A 64 -9.66 -9.51 -8.13
N ARG A 65 -10.18 -8.45 -7.51
CA ARG A 65 -10.40 -7.16 -8.19
C ARG A 65 -9.07 -6.55 -8.64
N TRP A 66 -8.09 -6.49 -7.73
CA TRP A 66 -6.76 -5.98 -8.07
C TRP A 66 -6.05 -6.82 -9.14
N GLU A 67 -6.23 -8.14 -9.13
CA GLU A 67 -5.67 -9.05 -10.13
C GLU A 67 -6.29 -8.79 -11.51
N ARG A 68 -7.62 -8.64 -11.58
CA ARG A 68 -8.32 -8.27 -12.82
C ARG A 68 -7.89 -6.90 -13.35
N ALA A 69 -7.61 -5.96 -12.45
CA ALA A 69 -7.08 -4.64 -12.79
C ALA A 69 -5.58 -4.64 -13.11
N GLY A 70 -4.90 -5.79 -12.99
CA GLY A 70 -3.46 -5.93 -13.27
C GLY A 70 -2.54 -5.34 -12.19
N LEU A 71 -3.08 -4.93 -11.03
CA LEU A 71 -2.34 -4.33 -9.92
C LEU A 71 -1.62 -5.37 -9.05
N VAL A 72 -2.11 -6.60 -9.05
CA VAL A 72 -1.45 -7.75 -8.42
C VAL A 72 -1.47 -8.94 -9.38
N ALA A 73 -0.67 -9.96 -9.08
CA ALA A 73 -0.81 -11.27 -9.69
C ALA A 73 -0.47 -12.37 -8.69
N GLU A 74 -1.09 -13.52 -8.87
CA GLU A 74 -0.73 -14.72 -8.12
C GLU A 74 0.73 -15.13 -8.42
N GLY A 75 1.55 -15.14 -7.37
CA GLY A 75 2.94 -15.56 -7.40
C GLY A 75 3.05 -17.09 -7.30
N ARG A 76 3.17 -17.77 -8.44
CA ARG A 76 3.35 -19.24 -8.50
C ARG A 76 4.78 -19.72 -8.20
N THR A 77 5.70 -18.83 -7.84
CA THR A 77 7.15 -19.12 -7.84
C THR A 77 7.82 -19.05 -6.47
N ALA A 78 7.08 -18.74 -5.39
CA ALA A 78 7.65 -18.77 -4.06
C ALA A 78 7.59 -20.19 -3.49
N HIS A 79 8.75 -20.82 -3.32
CA HIS A 79 8.91 -22.05 -2.56
C HIS A 79 9.53 -21.69 -1.20
N PRO A 80 8.73 -21.26 -0.22
CA PRO A 80 9.25 -20.93 1.10
C PRO A 80 9.90 -22.14 1.77
N HIS A 81 11.02 -21.91 2.46
CA HIS A 81 11.72 -22.89 3.26
C HIS A 81 11.93 -22.35 4.68
N THR A 82 11.98 -23.25 5.65
CA THR A 82 12.33 -22.95 7.04
C THR A 82 13.72 -23.48 7.33
N VAL A 83 14.57 -22.66 7.94
CA VAL A 83 15.86 -23.10 8.48
C VAL A 83 15.62 -23.81 9.80
N THR A 84 15.93 -25.11 9.87
CA THR A 84 15.72 -25.95 11.06
C THR A 84 16.96 -26.01 11.96
N ALA A 85 18.14 -25.88 11.36
CA ALA A 85 19.44 -25.78 12.02
C ALA A 85 20.45 -25.10 11.06
N PRO A 86 21.64 -24.67 11.52
CA PRO A 86 22.67 -24.14 10.63
C PRO A 86 23.01 -25.12 9.49
N GLY A 87 22.74 -24.72 8.24
CA GLY A 87 22.96 -25.57 7.05
C GLY A 87 21.84 -26.56 6.73
N GLU A 88 20.76 -26.59 7.55
CA GLU A 88 19.61 -27.47 7.33
C GLU A 88 18.35 -26.64 7.05
N TRP A 89 17.63 -27.00 6.00
CA TRP A 89 16.37 -26.39 5.62
C TRP A 89 15.35 -27.44 5.18
N ALA A 90 14.09 -27.16 5.43
CA ALA A 90 12.95 -27.94 4.96
C ALA A 90 11.93 -27.03 4.26
N PRO A 91 11.15 -27.52 3.29
CA PRO A 91 10.02 -26.77 2.75
C PRO A 91 9.10 -26.29 3.88
N LEU A 92 8.67 -25.03 3.82
CA LEU A 92 7.68 -24.52 4.76
C LEU A 92 6.38 -25.28 4.51
N PRO A 93 5.72 -25.85 5.54
CA PRO A 93 4.42 -26.48 5.37
C PRO A 93 3.41 -25.45 4.87
N THR A 94 3.04 -25.51 3.60
CA THR A 94 1.96 -24.70 3.04
C THR A 94 0.66 -25.47 3.14
N SER A 95 -0.41 -24.85 3.65
CA SER A 95 -1.74 -25.43 3.56
C SER A 95 -2.18 -25.52 2.10
N GLU A 96 -2.83 -26.62 1.71
CA GLU A 96 -3.42 -26.75 0.36
C GLU A 96 -4.32 -25.54 0.05
N GLY A 97 -4.14 -24.95 -1.13
CA GLY A 97 -4.93 -23.80 -1.59
C GLY A 97 -4.48 -22.43 -1.10
N GLU A 98 -3.38 -22.30 -0.35
CA GLU A 98 -2.86 -20.98 0.06
C GLU A 98 -2.28 -20.21 -1.15
N ARG A 99 -3.00 -19.19 -1.62
CA ARG A 99 -2.59 -18.33 -2.75
C ARG A 99 -1.80 -17.11 -2.25
N TRP A 100 -0.72 -16.81 -2.96
CA TRP A 100 0.19 -15.72 -2.63
C TRP A 100 0.17 -14.72 -3.78
N PHE A 101 0.14 -13.43 -3.47
CA PHE A 101 0.06 -12.38 -4.48
C PHE A 101 1.22 -11.40 -4.34
N VAL A 102 1.66 -10.87 -5.46
CA VAL A 102 2.65 -9.77 -5.53
C VAL A 102 2.06 -8.63 -6.35
N GLY A 103 2.40 -7.40 -6.00
CA GLY A 103 2.00 -6.22 -6.77
C GLY A 103 2.73 -6.14 -8.12
N ARG A 104 2.11 -5.47 -9.10
CA ARG A 104 2.64 -5.27 -10.45
C ARG A 104 2.47 -3.82 -10.90
N PRO A 105 3.55 -3.12 -11.32
CA PRO A 105 4.92 -3.64 -11.52
C PRO A 105 5.69 -3.91 -10.22
N ASP A 106 5.24 -3.35 -9.11
CA ASP A 106 5.82 -3.56 -7.79
C ASP A 106 4.75 -3.65 -6.70
N MET A 107 5.17 -3.92 -5.47
CA MET A 107 4.28 -4.13 -4.34
C MET A 107 3.41 -2.92 -3.98
N GLY A 108 3.76 -1.70 -4.43
CA GLY A 108 3.03 -0.46 -4.15
C GLY A 108 1.76 -0.29 -4.99
N SER A 109 1.64 -1.04 -6.08
CA SER A 109 0.54 -0.95 -7.05
C SER A 109 -0.89 -1.01 -6.45
N PRO A 110 -1.19 -1.83 -5.41
CA PRO A 110 -2.50 -1.82 -4.75
C PRO A 110 -2.88 -0.48 -4.09
N ALA A 111 -1.90 0.35 -3.75
CA ALA A 111 -2.07 1.68 -3.17
C ALA A 111 -2.00 2.82 -4.22
N SER A 112 -1.85 2.50 -5.51
CA SER A 112 -1.99 3.49 -6.58
C SER A 112 -3.43 3.98 -6.71
N LEU A 113 -3.63 5.18 -7.24
CA LEU A 113 -4.95 5.76 -7.55
C LEU A 113 -5.12 5.88 -9.07
N SER A 114 -6.27 5.51 -9.60
CA SER A 114 -6.64 5.74 -11.01
C SER A 114 -6.90 7.22 -11.27
N ALA A 115 -7.00 7.62 -12.55
CA ALA A 115 -7.33 9.00 -12.91
C ALA A 115 -8.73 9.41 -12.40
N GLU A 116 -9.71 8.51 -12.49
CA GLU A 116 -11.07 8.72 -11.98
C GLU A 116 -11.08 8.88 -10.46
N GLU A 117 -10.29 8.07 -9.73
CA GLU A 117 -10.18 8.20 -8.28
C GLU A 117 -9.53 9.53 -7.87
N GLN A 118 -8.62 10.07 -8.68
CA GLN A 118 -7.97 11.36 -8.43
C GLN A 118 -8.91 12.57 -8.65
N GLU A 119 -10.07 12.38 -9.28
CA GLU A 119 -11.09 13.44 -9.37
C GLU A 119 -11.74 13.73 -8.00
N HIS A 120 -11.77 12.72 -7.12
CA HIS A 120 -12.37 12.81 -5.78
C HIS A 120 -11.35 12.72 -4.64
N ILE A 121 -10.14 12.27 -4.92
CA ILE A 121 -9.07 12.10 -3.93
C ILE A 121 -7.89 13.01 -4.30
N GLU A 122 -7.82 14.17 -3.64
CA GLU A 122 -6.69 15.08 -3.74
C GLU A 122 -5.53 14.57 -2.88
N VAL A 123 -4.40 14.24 -3.51
CA VAL A 123 -3.17 13.86 -2.77
C VAL A 123 -2.31 15.10 -2.53
N ARG A 124 -2.05 15.41 -1.25
CA ARG A 124 -1.15 16.49 -0.82
C ARG A 124 0.12 15.94 -0.22
N ARG A 125 1.27 16.39 -0.75
CA ARG A 125 2.57 16.07 -0.18
C ARG A 125 2.89 16.94 1.04
N GLY A 126 3.56 16.36 2.02
CA GLY A 126 4.04 17.06 3.20
C GLY A 126 3.90 16.25 4.48
N ASP A 127 4.75 16.54 5.45
CA ASP A 127 4.71 15.89 6.76
C ASP A 127 3.61 16.53 7.61
N VAL A 128 2.65 15.71 8.05
CA VAL A 128 1.62 16.16 8.99
C VAL A 128 2.20 16.03 10.39
N PHE A 129 2.48 17.17 11.03
CA PHE A 129 3.11 17.18 12.35
C PHE A 129 2.14 17.53 13.48
N ASP A 130 0.94 18.07 13.17
CA ASP A 130 -0.07 18.39 14.18
C ASP A 130 -1.50 18.27 13.64
N VAL A 131 -2.42 17.84 14.50
CA VAL A 131 -3.85 17.69 14.21
C VAL A 131 -4.65 18.17 15.41
N ASN A 132 -5.34 19.29 15.24
CA ASN A 132 -6.16 19.91 16.30
C ASN A 132 -7.63 20.01 15.91
N TYR A 133 -8.49 20.24 16.88
CA TYR A 133 -9.90 20.48 16.67
C TYR A 133 -10.32 21.83 17.26
N GLU A 134 -10.70 22.76 16.40
CA GLU A 134 -11.05 24.13 16.77
C GLU A 134 -12.26 24.61 15.97
N ALA A 135 -13.14 25.39 16.62
CA ALA A 135 -14.31 26.01 15.99
C ALA A 135 -15.18 25.04 15.15
N GLY A 136 -15.32 23.79 15.60
CA GLY A 136 -16.14 22.78 14.92
C GLY A 136 -15.46 22.11 13.72
N ARG A 137 -14.14 22.26 13.56
CA ARG A 137 -13.40 21.74 12.41
C ARG A 137 -12.08 21.12 12.84
N TRP A 138 -11.63 20.12 12.08
CA TRP A 138 -10.27 19.60 12.20
C TRP A 138 -9.30 20.53 11.47
N LEU A 139 -8.22 20.88 12.15
CA LEU A 139 -7.07 21.61 11.62
C LEU A 139 -5.92 20.63 11.46
N VAL A 140 -5.30 20.60 10.29
CA VAL A 140 -4.17 19.73 9.98
C VAL A 140 -2.99 20.62 9.61
N ALA A 141 -1.95 20.62 10.43
CA ALA A 141 -0.73 21.38 10.17
C ALA A 141 0.27 20.52 9.38
N THR A 142 0.84 21.08 8.32
CA THR A 142 1.73 20.36 7.41
C THR A 142 3.01 21.12 7.15
N GLN A 143 4.13 20.43 7.16
CA GLN A 143 5.40 20.92 6.63
C GLN A 143 5.53 20.47 5.18
N GLN A 144 5.66 21.42 4.25
CA GLN A 144 5.94 21.10 2.85
C GLN A 144 7.33 20.44 2.75
N PRO A 145 7.53 19.48 1.83
CA PRO A 145 8.85 18.94 1.58
C PRO A 145 9.79 20.08 1.16
N GLU A 146 11.04 20.05 1.63
CA GLU A 146 12.07 20.94 1.13
C GLU A 146 12.24 20.69 -0.38
N GLU A 147 12.26 21.75 -1.20
CA GLU A 147 12.58 21.60 -2.62
C GLU A 147 14.02 21.09 -2.74
N GLU A 148 14.21 19.90 -3.31
CA GLU A 148 15.56 19.40 -3.63
C GLU A 148 16.15 20.31 -4.74
N GLU A 149 17.20 21.08 -4.40
CA GLU A 149 18.01 21.87 -5.35
C GLU A 149 18.72 21.00 -6.41
#